data_AF-A0A521VKF8-F1
#
_entry.id   AF-A0A521VKF8-F1
#
_cell.length_a   1.000
_cell.length_b   1.000
_cell.length_c   1.000
_cell.angle_alpha   90.00
_cell.angle_beta   90.00
_cell.angle_gamma   90.00
#
_symmetry.space_group_name_H-M   'P 1'
#
loop_
_entity.id
_entity.type
_entity.pdbx_description
1 polymer ?
#
loop_
_entity_poly.entity_id
_entity_poly.type
_entity_poly.pdbx_seq_one_letter_code
_entity_poly.pdbx_strand_id
1 'polypeptide(L)'
;MHKEAKDKDFLKKPIYKDGQKALRKFIGDNLRYPPEALEKKIKGTVYVKYTIGPKGTVTQAKVVSGIGYGCDEEALRLVKLLQFEVPKNRGLRVLFHQNIQIHFRLPKAKSKPVNVQYNYITAPAPPAPAGTEKKQTGYMFTIKIQ
;
A
#
# COMPACT_ATOMS: atom_id res chain seq x y z
N MET A 1 -7.94 -38.28 26.45
CA MET A 1 -8.85 -37.73 25.41
C MET A 1 -8.02 -36.99 24.37
N HIS A 2 -7.62 -37.66 23.28
CA HIS A 2 -6.98 -36.99 22.16
C HIS A 2 -8.05 -36.34 21.30
N LYS A 3 -8.04 -35.01 21.22
CA LYS A 3 -8.92 -34.23 20.36
C LYS A 3 -8.37 -34.38 18.94
N GLU A 4 -8.97 -35.26 18.15
CA GLU A 4 -8.68 -35.39 16.72
C GLU A 4 -8.80 -34.01 16.06
N ALA A 5 -7.66 -33.47 15.65
CA ALA A 5 -7.61 -32.26 14.85
C ALA A 5 -8.13 -32.63 13.45
N LYS A 6 -9.46 -32.57 13.28
CA LYS A 6 -10.14 -32.64 11.97
C LYS A 6 -9.32 -31.87 10.94
N ASP A 7 -9.08 -32.53 9.80
CA ASP A 7 -8.23 -32.12 8.69
C ASP A 7 -8.11 -30.60 8.53
N LYS A 8 -6.88 -30.09 8.68
CA LYS A 8 -6.54 -28.66 8.57
C LYS A 8 -6.91 -28.03 7.22
N ASP A 9 -7.30 -28.84 6.23
CA ASP A 9 -7.67 -28.44 4.86
C ASP A 9 -9.17 -28.55 4.55
N PHE A 10 -10.05 -28.70 5.57
CA PHE A 10 -11.49 -28.85 5.32
C PHE A 10 -12.12 -27.62 4.64
N LEU A 11 -11.60 -26.41 4.89
CA LEU A 11 -12.13 -25.16 4.35
C LEU A 11 -11.07 -24.41 3.55
N LYS A 12 -11.17 -24.47 2.22
CA LYS A 12 -10.33 -23.70 1.32
C LYS A 12 -10.84 -22.25 1.30
N LYS A 13 -9.92 -21.31 1.50
CA LYS A 13 -10.25 -19.89 1.55
C LYS A 13 -10.36 -19.32 0.14
N PRO A 14 -11.24 -18.32 -0.08
CA PRO A 14 -11.28 -17.60 -1.34
C PRO A 14 -9.96 -16.87 -1.56
N ILE A 15 -9.45 -16.94 -2.77
CA ILE A 15 -8.25 -16.23 -3.22
C ILE A 15 -8.67 -15.21 -4.28
N TYR A 16 -8.02 -14.04 -4.29
CA TYR A 16 -8.14 -13.18 -5.46
C TYR A 16 -7.40 -13.85 -6.63
N LYS A 17 -7.91 -13.73 -7.87
CA LYS A 17 -7.42 -14.47 -9.06
C LYS A 17 -5.89 -14.50 -9.16
N ASP A 18 -5.26 -13.34 -9.08
CA ASP A 18 -3.80 -13.15 -9.16
C ASP A 18 -3.14 -12.99 -7.77
N GLY A 19 -3.83 -13.46 -6.73
CA GLY A 19 -3.41 -13.39 -5.34
C GLY A 19 -3.44 -12.00 -4.71
N GLN A 20 -2.90 -11.90 -3.50
CA GLN A 20 -2.95 -10.67 -2.69
C GLN A 20 -2.15 -9.51 -3.31
N LYS A 21 -1.09 -9.81 -4.07
CA LYS A 21 -0.26 -8.77 -4.72
C LYS A 21 -1.05 -8.03 -5.79
N ALA A 22 -1.78 -8.77 -6.63
CA ALA A 22 -2.61 -8.18 -7.66
C ALA A 22 -3.82 -7.45 -7.09
N LEU A 23 -4.42 -7.95 -6.01
CA LEU A 23 -5.46 -7.22 -5.28
C LEU A 23 -4.96 -5.83 -4.86
N ARG A 24 -3.77 -5.76 -4.24
CA ARG A 24 -3.17 -4.48 -3.83
C ARG A 24 -2.86 -3.58 -5.02
N LYS A 25 -2.38 -4.15 -6.12
CA LYS A 25 -2.13 -3.41 -7.36
C LYS A 25 -3.43 -2.86 -7.96
N PHE A 26 -4.46 -3.70 -8.10
CA PHE A 26 -5.78 -3.32 -8.58
C PHE A 26 -6.36 -2.17 -7.77
N ILE A 27 -6.28 -2.24 -6.43
CA ILE A 27 -6.69 -1.15 -5.56
C ILE A 27 -5.88 0.10 -5.88
N GLY A 28 -4.55 0.03 -5.93
CA GLY A 28 -3.71 1.20 -6.25
C GLY A 28 -4.01 1.83 -7.62
N ASP A 29 -4.24 1.02 -8.66
CA ASP A 29 -4.54 1.47 -10.02
C ASP A 29 -5.96 2.05 -10.17
N ASN A 30 -6.93 1.51 -9.43
CA ASN A 30 -8.33 1.92 -9.54
C ASN A 30 -8.77 2.92 -8.47
N LEU A 31 -7.95 3.18 -7.45
CA LEU A 31 -8.22 4.10 -6.36
C LEU A 31 -8.25 5.54 -6.88
N ARG A 32 -9.43 6.15 -6.81
CA ARG A 32 -9.62 7.56 -7.15
C ARG A 32 -9.64 8.38 -5.88
N TYR A 33 -8.68 9.30 -5.73
CA TYR A 33 -8.69 10.21 -4.59
C TYR A 33 -9.88 11.17 -4.70
N PRO A 34 -10.80 11.22 -3.72
CA PRO A 34 -11.88 12.19 -3.73
C PRO A 34 -11.32 13.63 -3.70
N PRO A 35 -11.94 14.59 -4.42
CA PRO A 35 -11.48 15.97 -4.46
C PRO A 35 -11.48 16.60 -3.06
N GLU A 36 -12.54 16.38 -2.27
CA GLU A 36 -12.66 16.92 -0.91
C GLU A 36 -11.51 16.45 0.01
N ALA A 37 -11.16 15.16 -0.07
CA ALA A 37 -10.03 14.60 0.67
C ALA A 37 -8.68 15.14 0.18
N LEU A 38 -8.55 15.44 -1.12
CA LEU A 38 -7.33 15.98 -1.72
C LEU A 38 -7.11 17.44 -1.30
N GLU A 39 -8.15 18.27 -1.36
CA GLU A 39 -8.13 19.67 -0.96
C GLU A 39 -7.76 19.83 0.52
N LYS A 40 -8.36 19.00 1.37
CA LYS A 40 -8.09 18.97 2.81
C LYS A 40 -6.84 18.18 3.20
N LYS A 41 -6.10 17.64 2.22
CA LYS A 41 -4.88 16.83 2.41
C LYS A 41 -5.08 15.69 3.43
N ILE A 42 -6.29 15.13 3.46
CA ILE A 42 -6.64 14.01 4.35
C ILE A 42 -5.85 12.80 3.90
N LYS A 43 -5.35 12.00 4.83
CA LYS A 43 -4.62 10.75 4.56
C LYS A 43 -4.98 9.75 5.67
N GLY A 44 -4.96 8.46 5.35
CA GLY A 44 -5.26 7.45 6.35
C GLY A 44 -5.61 6.10 5.77
N THR A 45 -6.21 5.26 6.60
CA THR A 45 -6.60 3.90 6.25
C THR A 45 -8.09 3.73 6.48
N VAL A 46 -8.81 3.28 5.45
CA VAL A 46 -10.21 2.90 5.56
C VAL A 46 -10.29 1.38 5.71
N TYR A 47 -11.01 0.93 6.73
CA TYR A 47 -11.26 -0.48 7.02
C TYR A 47 -12.66 -0.84 6.53
N VAL A 48 -12.71 -1.75 5.56
CA VAL A 48 -13.97 -2.24 5.00
C VAL A 48 -14.12 -3.71 5.34
N LYS A 49 -15.25 -4.07 5.95
CA LYS A 49 -15.67 -5.46 6.13
C LYS A 49 -16.58 -5.84 4.98
N TYR A 50 -16.33 -6.99 4.38
CA TYR A 50 -17.16 -7.46 3.27
C TYR A 50 -17.38 -8.97 3.32
N THR A 51 -18.49 -9.40 2.72
CA THR A 51 -18.84 -10.82 2.59
C THR A 51 -18.67 -11.27 1.14
N ILE A 52 -17.88 -12.32 0.94
CA ILE A 52 -17.67 -13.00 -0.35
C ILE A 52 -18.67 -14.16 -0.43
N GLY A 53 -19.53 -14.11 -1.45
CA GLY A 53 -20.49 -15.15 -1.76
C GLY A 53 -19.85 -16.38 -2.41
N PRO A 54 -20.59 -17.49 -2.57
CA PRO A 54 -20.07 -18.72 -3.18
C PRO A 54 -19.68 -18.58 -4.66
N LYS A 55 -20.16 -17.53 -5.35
CA LYS A 55 -19.79 -17.18 -6.72
C LYS A 55 -18.54 -16.28 -6.80
N GLY A 56 -17.96 -15.90 -5.66
CA GLY A 56 -16.83 -14.97 -5.62
C GLY A 56 -17.18 -13.50 -5.74
N THR A 57 -18.47 -13.17 -5.81
CA THR A 57 -18.98 -11.80 -5.80
C THR A 57 -19.07 -11.27 -4.37
N VAL A 58 -18.73 -10.00 -4.19
CA VAL A 58 -18.92 -9.31 -2.90
C VAL A 58 -20.36 -8.83 -2.78
N THR A 59 -21.05 -9.18 -1.70
CA THR A 59 -22.47 -8.83 -1.51
C THR A 59 -22.70 -7.81 -0.39
N GLN A 60 -22.13 -8.04 0.79
CA GLN A 60 -22.33 -7.17 1.96
C GLN A 60 -21.05 -6.42 2.30
N ALA A 61 -20.80 -5.27 1.68
CA ALA A 61 -19.67 -4.39 2.01
C ALA A 61 -20.11 -3.28 2.98
N LYS A 62 -19.39 -3.11 4.09
CA LYS A 62 -19.63 -2.10 5.12
C LYS A 62 -18.30 -1.51 5.61
N VAL A 63 -18.25 -0.19 5.75
CA VAL A 63 -17.10 0.50 6.39
C VAL A 63 -17.18 0.29 7.90
N VAL A 64 -16.10 -0.24 8.47
CA VAL A 64 -15.97 -0.45 9.92
C VAL A 64 -15.31 0.76 10.56
N SER A 65 -14.29 1.30 9.91
CA SER A 65 -13.58 2.49 10.35
C SER A 65 -13.20 3.28 9.10
N GLY A 66 -13.78 4.47 8.99
CA GLY A 66 -13.62 5.39 7.88
C GLY A 66 -12.82 6.62 8.27
N ILE A 67 -12.34 7.34 7.27
CA ILE A 67 -11.70 8.65 7.45
C ILE A 67 -12.60 9.80 6.99
N GLY A 68 -13.75 9.50 6.36
CA GLY A 68 -14.66 10.50 5.80
C GLY A 68 -14.14 11.15 4.52
N TYR A 69 -14.68 12.33 4.19
CA TYR A 69 -14.29 13.16 3.03
C TYR A 69 -14.39 12.45 1.67
N GLY A 70 -15.37 11.56 1.53
CA GLY A 70 -15.59 10.74 0.32
C GLY A 70 -14.70 9.52 0.18
N CYS A 71 -13.71 9.32 1.06
CA CYS A 71 -12.81 8.15 1.00
C CYS A 71 -13.55 6.84 1.28
N ASP A 72 -14.55 6.91 2.15
CA ASP A 72 -15.35 5.75 2.57
C ASP A 72 -16.21 5.21 1.42
N GLU A 73 -16.80 6.12 0.63
CA GLU A 73 -17.61 5.79 -0.55
C GLU A 73 -16.74 5.19 -1.66
N GLU A 74 -15.58 5.78 -1.92
CA GLU A 74 -14.62 5.24 -2.87
C GLU A 74 -14.12 3.85 -2.45
N ALA A 75 -13.83 3.66 -1.16
CA ALA A 75 -13.44 2.36 -0.62
C ALA A 75 -14.54 1.30 -0.83
N LEU A 76 -15.81 1.66 -0.59
CA LEU A 76 -16.95 0.77 -0.86
C LEU A 76 -17.08 0.44 -2.35
N ARG A 77 -16.89 1.43 -3.24
CA ARG A 77 -16.92 1.24 -4.70
C ARG A 77 -15.87 0.22 -5.13
N LEU A 78 -14.63 0.38 -4.68
CA LEU A 78 -13.53 -0.53 -5.01
C LEU A 78 -13.82 -1.96 -4.55
N VAL A 79 -14.29 -2.12 -3.31
CA VAL A 79 -14.59 -3.44 -2.75
C VAL A 79 -15.72 -4.15 -3.50
N LYS A 80 -16.73 -3.42 -3.99
CA LYS A 80 -17.82 -3.97 -4.81
C LYS A 80 -17.35 -4.44 -6.19
N LEU A 81 -16.27 -3.85 -6.73
CA LEU A 81 -15.69 -4.25 -8.01
C LEU A 81 -14.78 -5.49 -7.91
N LEU A 82 -14.44 -5.91 -6.70
CA LEU A 82 -13.60 -7.08 -6.51
C LEU A 82 -14.36 -8.37 -6.84
N GLN A 83 -13.67 -9.24 -7.58
CA GLN A 83 -14.12 -10.60 -7.85
C GLN A 83 -13.08 -11.58 -7.34
N PHE A 84 -13.53 -12.50 -6.49
CA PHE A 84 -12.70 -13.53 -5.89
C PHE A 84 -12.93 -14.87 -6.57
N GLU A 85 -11.93 -15.74 -6.51
CA GLU A 85 -12.06 -17.14 -6.87
C GLU A 85 -12.35 -17.94 -5.61
N VAL A 86 -13.51 -18.60 -5.60
CA VAL A 86 -13.97 -19.39 -4.46
C VAL A 86 -13.78 -20.87 -4.78
N PRO A 87 -12.89 -21.57 -4.05
CA PRO A 87 -12.70 -23.00 -4.26
C PRO A 87 -13.96 -23.78 -3.91
N LYS A 88 -14.23 -24.85 -4.67
CA LYS A 88 -15.40 -25.70 -4.44
C LYS A 88 -15.21 -26.52 -3.16
N ASN A 89 -15.91 -26.13 -2.11
CA ASN A 89 -15.70 -26.65 -0.77
C ASN A 89 -16.53 -27.92 -0.50
N ARG A 90 -16.20 -29.03 -1.20
CA ARG A 90 -16.92 -30.32 -1.11
C ARG A 90 -18.46 -30.21 -1.29
N GLY A 91 -18.92 -29.24 -2.08
CA GLY A 91 -20.35 -28.97 -2.32
C GLY A 91 -21.01 -28.00 -1.34
N LEU A 92 -20.29 -27.52 -0.31
CA LEU A 92 -20.81 -26.54 0.64
C LEU A 92 -20.76 -25.13 0.05
N ARG A 93 -21.90 -24.42 0.14
CA ARG A 93 -21.98 -22.99 -0.14
C ARG A 93 -21.57 -22.23 1.12
N VAL A 94 -20.36 -21.69 1.12
CA VAL A 94 -19.81 -20.96 2.27
C VAL A 94 -19.77 -19.46 1.97
N LEU A 95 -20.20 -18.66 2.94
CA LEU A 95 -20.02 -17.22 2.95
C LEU A 95 -18.75 -16.89 3.72
N PHE A 96 -17.86 -16.09 3.14
CA PHE A 96 -16.62 -15.69 3.78
C PHE A 96 -16.67 -14.22 4.17
N HIS A 97 -16.58 -13.94 5.48
CA HIS A 97 -16.42 -12.58 5.98
C HIS A 97 -14.93 -12.22 6.01
N GLN A 98 -14.57 -11.16 5.30
CA GLN A 98 -13.20 -10.66 5.21
C GLN A 98 -13.15 -9.18 5.57
N ASN A 99 -11.96 -8.70 5.90
CA ASN A 99 -11.67 -7.29 6.03
C ASN A 99 -10.58 -6.89 5.04
N ILE A 100 -10.62 -5.64 4.61
CA ILE A 100 -9.57 -5.06 3.77
C ILE A 100 -9.26 -3.66 4.26
N GLN A 101 -7.98 -3.32 4.17
CA GLN A 101 -7.45 -2.01 4.52
C GLN A 101 -7.08 -1.30 3.21
N ILE A 102 -7.69 -0.15 2.97
CA ILE A 102 -7.41 0.68 1.82
C ILE A 102 -6.65 1.90 2.30
N HIS A 103 -5.41 2.04 1.84
CA HIS A 103 -4.53 3.13 2.24
C HIS A 103 -4.70 4.32 1.30
N PHE A 104 -5.24 5.41 1.81
CA PHE A 104 -5.31 6.69 1.12
C PHE A 104 -4.04 7.47 1.40
N ARG A 105 -3.18 7.54 0.38
CA ARG A 105 -1.93 8.31 0.40
C ARG A 105 -2.07 9.48 -0.55
N LEU A 106 -1.69 10.67 -0.09
CA LEU A 106 -1.66 11.84 -0.95
C LEU A 106 -0.76 11.56 -2.15
N PRO A 107 -1.24 11.81 -3.39
CA PRO A 107 -0.40 11.69 -4.55
C PRO A 107 0.74 12.69 -4.39
N LYS A 108 1.98 12.20 -4.36
CA LYS A 108 3.13 13.08 -4.47
C LYS A 108 3.01 13.75 -5.83
N ALA A 109 2.89 15.07 -5.85
CA ALA A 109 2.95 15.82 -7.09
C ALA A 109 4.18 15.32 -7.87
N LYS A 110 3.99 14.89 -9.12
CA LYS A 110 5.10 14.52 -9.99
C LYS A 110 5.94 15.78 -10.20
N SER A 111 6.92 15.99 -9.33
CA SER A 111 7.92 17.05 -9.50
C SER A 111 8.66 16.71 -10.78
N LYS A 112 8.40 17.49 -11.84
CA LYS A 112 9.24 17.50 -13.04
C LYS A 112 10.71 17.59 -12.59
N PRO A 113 11.66 16.88 -13.21
CA PRO A 113 13.06 17.00 -12.81
C PRO A 113 13.47 18.47 -12.98
N VAL A 114 13.70 19.15 -11.87
CA VAL A 114 14.31 20.48 -11.86
C VAL A 114 15.79 20.25 -12.15
N ASN A 115 16.24 20.71 -13.31
CA ASN A 115 17.67 20.81 -13.62
C ASN A 115 18.25 21.89 -12.71
N VAL A 116 18.94 21.50 -11.63
CA VAL A 116 19.66 22.42 -10.75
C VAL A 116 21.09 22.58 -11.31
N GLN A 117 21.37 23.70 -11.98
CA GLN A 117 22.74 24.09 -12.30
C GLN A 117 23.32 24.88 -11.11
N TYR A 118 24.37 24.34 -10.49
CA TYR A 118 25.09 25.02 -9.41
C TYR A 118 26.13 25.98 -9.99
N ASN A 119 25.95 27.28 -9.78
CA ASN A 119 27.02 28.26 -9.96
C ASN A 119 27.48 28.73 -8.58
N TYR A 120 28.66 28.28 -8.16
CA TYR A 120 29.28 28.67 -6.89
C TYR A 120 30.13 29.93 -7.10
N ILE A 121 29.83 30.98 -6.32
CA ILE A 121 30.72 32.14 -6.17
C ILE A 121 31.46 31.88 -4.86
N THR A 122 32.74 31.55 -4.94
CA THR A 122 33.58 31.32 -3.74
C THR A 122 33.72 32.63 -2.97
N ALA A 123 33.08 32.74 -1.81
CA ALA A 123 33.37 33.79 -0.85
C ALA A 123 34.80 33.60 -0.29
N PRO A 124 35.69 34.60 -0.29
CA PRO A 124 37.01 34.49 0.31
C PRO A 124 36.88 34.25 1.81
N ALA A 125 37.60 33.24 2.31
CA ALA A 125 37.48 32.71 3.67
C ALA A 125 37.78 33.77 4.76
N PRO A 126 37.01 33.80 5.87
CA PRO A 126 37.42 34.54 7.07
C PRO A 126 38.71 33.94 7.67
N PRO A 127 39.64 34.76 8.19
CA PRO A 127 40.89 34.27 8.76
C PRO A 127 40.64 33.42 10.02
N ALA A 128 41.11 32.18 10.01
CA ALA A 128 41.01 31.25 11.13
C ALA A 128 41.92 31.65 12.30
N PRO A 129 41.50 31.50 13.57
CA PRO A 129 42.42 31.51 14.71
C PRO A 129 43.21 30.19 14.78
N ALA A 130 44.46 30.34 15.18
CA ALA A 130 45.55 29.38 15.07
C ALA A 130 45.37 28.06 15.86
N GLY A 131 45.86 26.97 15.24
CA GLY A 131 46.52 25.85 15.94
C GLY A 131 45.68 24.61 16.25
N THR A 132 45.66 23.62 15.37
CA THR A 132 46.52 22.41 15.46
C THR A 132 46.11 21.36 14.42
N GLU A 133 47.05 21.04 13.53
CA GLU A 133 47.03 19.96 12.54
C GLU A 133 46.71 18.59 13.14
N LYS A 134 45.84 17.79 12.48
CA LYS A 134 46.09 16.35 12.20
C LYS A 134 45.38 15.85 10.92
N LYS A 135 46.20 15.72 9.87
CA LYS A 135 46.27 14.72 8.78
C LYS A 135 44.97 14.09 8.22
N GLN A 136 44.68 14.47 6.97
CA GLN A 136 43.78 13.80 6.03
C GLN A 136 44.46 12.56 5.43
N THR A 137 43.89 11.38 5.63
CA THR A 137 44.24 10.17 4.87
C THR A 137 42.97 9.65 4.21
N GLY A 138 42.77 9.99 2.94
CA GLY A 138 41.68 9.47 2.11
C GLY A 138 42.06 8.12 1.52
N TYR A 139 41.25 7.10 1.75
CA TYR A 139 41.43 5.79 1.11
C TYR A 139 40.70 5.78 -0.25
N MET A 140 41.46 5.47 -1.30
CA MET A 140 40.98 5.35 -2.67
C MET A 140 40.77 3.86 -2.96
N PHE A 141 39.55 3.44 -3.29
CA PHE A 141 39.27 2.07 -3.74
C PHE A 141 38.94 2.06 -5.23
N THR A 142 39.72 1.30 -6.01
CA THR A 142 39.48 1.04 -7.43
C THR A 142 38.84 -0.33 -7.58
N ILE A 143 37.62 -0.41 -8.12
CA ILE A 143 36.93 -1.67 -8.40
C ILE A 143 37.19 -2.03 -9.87
N LYS A 144 37.83 -3.17 -10.11
CA LYS A 144 37.95 -3.78 -11.45
C LYS A 144 36.94 -4.92 -11.56
N ILE A 145 36.12 -4.88 -12.60
CA ILE A 145 35.17 -5.94 -12.98
C ILE A 145 35.76 -6.71 -14.17
N GLN A 146 35.69 -8.04 -14.10
CA GLN A 146 36.02 -8.98 -15.18
C GLN A 146 34.84 -9.15 -16.13
#